data_AF-A0A2P6Q5S1-F1
#
_entry.id   AF-A0A2P6Q5S1-F1
#
_cell.length_a   1.000
_cell.length_b   1.000
_cell.length_c   1.000
_cell.angle_alpha   90.00
_cell.angle_beta   90.00
_cell.angle_gamma   90.00
#
_symmetry.space_group_name_H-M   'P 1'
#
loop_
_entity.id
_entity.type
_entity.pdbx_description
1 polymer ?
#
loop_
_entity_poly.entity_id
_entity_poly.type
_entity_poly.pdbx_seq_one_letter_code
_entity_poly.pdbx_strand_id
1 'polypeptide(L)'
;MSKSSSSRRSRGSRSSLLDKQVTGTTTLTLIGEEVIYVVTDERSSTEPPPYMILNDNASKTYAISTNVLATIAGNPDLCSTMLAHVKATVSQELVSDQLDSNNVVHIAANYVHECVTVWERDNPNMHFPSATQIVGWCNGEPSVYGIQCANPPQVTHEHGSGFVHGSGEKSVQDYYKKEDPMPYKRGRPRRSDIELAQIGKRAVVFSALNERYTGGRVCSVEVRPDMIHESGSEEILKVLHDDYDYFKTYLSHFLFCLYRKSDFEYTIDTEAMLSQVIHTRFTSGIQRSHVIQIKEKYFIRILQFPDGEVAKEEFQAVKSEWKQQLGYGHTQDVDVHPHIRSLPWIELHQLQGAPLVFAMATKKYISLFLDL
;
A
#
# COMPACT_ATOMS: atom_id res chain seq x y z
N MET A 1 -11.90 5.54 -63.50
CA MET A 1 -11.73 4.26 -62.77
C MET A 1 -11.06 4.57 -61.45
N SER A 2 -11.74 4.21 -60.36
CA SER A 2 -11.65 4.78 -59.01
C SER A 2 -10.47 4.26 -58.19
N LYS A 3 -9.82 5.17 -57.46
CA LYS A 3 -8.83 4.90 -56.41
C LYS A 3 -9.50 4.19 -55.23
N SER A 4 -9.01 3.01 -54.85
CA SER A 4 -9.46 2.27 -53.67
C SER A 4 -8.84 2.86 -52.40
N SER A 5 -9.64 3.55 -51.61
CA SER A 5 -9.32 4.00 -50.26
C SER A 5 -9.44 2.83 -49.27
N SER A 6 -8.34 2.53 -48.59
CA SER A 6 -8.29 1.58 -47.48
C SER A 6 -8.88 2.23 -46.22
N SER A 7 -10.13 1.90 -45.89
CA SER A 7 -10.73 2.32 -44.63
C SER A 7 -10.13 1.50 -43.48
N ARG A 8 -9.20 2.10 -42.73
CA ARG A 8 -8.80 1.62 -41.41
C ARG A 8 -10.01 1.71 -40.49
N ARG A 9 -10.59 0.55 -40.14
CA ARG A 9 -11.56 0.45 -39.04
C ARG A 9 -10.83 0.70 -37.73
N SER A 10 -11.10 1.85 -37.11
CA SER A 10 -10.76 2.13 -35.72
C SER A 10 -11.46 1.10 -34.84
N ARG A 11 -10.67 0.22 -34.21
CA ARG A 11 -11.15 -0.57 -33.07
C ARG A 11 -11.36 0.41 -31.91
N GLY A 12 -12.60 0.83 -31.72
CA GLY A 12 -13.03 1.57 -30.54
C GLY A 12 -12.74 0.74 -29.29
N SER A 13 -12.11 1.36 -28.30
CA SER A 13 -11.93 0.83 -26.96
C SER A 13 -13.30 0.61 -26.31
N ARG A 14 -13.70 -0.65 -26.23
CA ARG A 14 -14.67 -1.10 -25.22
C ARG A 14 -13.94 -1.17 -23.87
N SER A 15 -13.70 -0.01 -23.27
CA SER A 15 -13.44 0.09 -21.84
C SER A 15 -14.73 0.47 -21.15
N SER A 16 -15.33 -0.48 -20.44
CA SER A 16 -16.14 -0.24 -19.24
C SER A 16 -16.73 -1.57 -18.81
N LEU A 17 -16.44 -1.96 -17.55
CA LEU A 17 -17.03 -3.05 -16.76
C LEU A 17 -16.22 -4.35 -16.54
N LEU A 18 -14.97 -4.48 -17.01
CA LEU A 18 -14.16 -5.71 -16.79
C LEU A 18 -12.81 -5.54 -16.04
N ASP A 19 -12.41 -4.33 -15.65
CA ASP A 19 -11.14 -4.10 -14.91
C ASP A 19 -11.40 -3.66 -13.46
N LYS A 20 -12.15 -4.43 -12.68
CA LYS A 20 -12.09 -4.25 -11.21
C LYS A 20 -10.83 -4.96 -10.71
N GLN A 21 -9.71 -4.27 -10.85
CA GLN A 21 -8.46 -4.61 -10.17
C GLN A 21 -8.78 -4.78 -8.67
N VAL A 22 -8.30 -5.87 -8.06
CA VAL A 22 -8.47 -6.09 -6.62
C VAL A 22 -7.85 -4.89 -5.89
N THR A 23 -8.72 -4.13 -5.24
CA THR A 23 -8.43 -2.93 -4.47
C THR A 23 -7.93 -3.29 -3.08
N GLY A 24 -7.15 -2.41 -2.44
CA GLY A 24 -6.88 -2.53 -0.99
C GLY A 24 -5.47 -2.89 -0.55
N THR A 25 -4.52 -3.20 -1.45
CA THR A 25 -3.16 -3.63 -1.04
C THR A 25 -2.10 -3.23 -2.06
N THR A 26 -0.88 -3.00 -1.61
CA THR A 26 0.34 -2.99 -2.43
C THR A 26 1.20 -4.18 -2.03
N THR A 27 1.48 -5.07 -2.98
CA THR A 27 2.44 -6.16 -2.83
C THR A 27 3.51 -6.02 -3.90
N LEU A 28 4.77 -6.05 -3.49
CA LEU A 28 5.94 -6.00 -4.37
C LEU A 28 6.83 -7.19 -4.04
N THR A 29 7.17 -7.98 -5.05
CA THR A 29 8.13 -9.07 -4.99
C THR A 29 9.39 -8.67 -5.76
N LEU A 30 10.57 -8.84 -5.16
CA LEU A 30 11.88 -8.57 -5.76
C LEU A 30 12.71 -9.85 -5.73
N ILE A 31 13.20 -10.28 -6.88
CA ILE A 31 13.99 -11.52 -6.99
C ILE A 31 15.48 -11.16 -6.95
N GLY A 32 16.16 -11.57 -5.88
CA GLY A 32 17.61 -11.58 -5.73
C GLY A 32 18.22 -12.91 -6.17
N GLU A 33 19.52 -13.08 -5.96
CA GLU A 33 20.24 -14.31 -6.36
C GLU A 33 19.99 -15.47 -5.40
N GLU A 34 19.90 -15.18 -4.09
CA GLU A 34 19.74 -16.20 -3.03
C GLU A 34 18.49 -15.94 -2.17
N VAL A 35 17.72 -14.91 -2.51
CA VAL A 35 16.56 -14.48 -1.73
C VAL A 35 15.52 -13.82 -2.62
N ILE A 36 14.25 -14.07 -2.33
CA ILE A 36 13.13 -13.31 -2.87
C ILE A 36 12.58 -12.43 -1.75
N TYR A 37 12.53 -11.12 -1.96
CA TYR A 37 11.90 -10.19 -1.03
C TYR A 37 10.45 -9.98 -1.39
N VAL A 38 9.54 -10.27 -0.48
CA VAL A 38 8.12 -9.94 -0.60
C VAL A 38 7.82 -8.81 0.36
N VAL A 39 7.47 -7.65 -0.19
CA VAL A 39 7.19 -6.43 0.55
C VAL A 39 5.72 -6.06 0.40
N THR A 40 5.03 -5.87 1.52
CA THR A 40 3.59 -5.55 1.56
C THR A 40 3.34 -4.36 2.46
N ASP A 41 2.29 -3.59 2.17
CA ASP A 41 1.69 -2.74 3.20
C ASP A 41 0.77 -3.57 4.10
N GLU A 42 0.45 -3.11 5.31
CA GLU A 42 -0.39 -3.85 6.26
C GLU A 42 -1.71 -3.14 6.56
N ARG A 43 -2.17 -2.23 5.69
CA ARG A 43 -3.49 -1.62 5.83
C ARG A 43 -4.59 -2.52 5.30
N SER A 44 -5.70 -2.56 6.04
CA SER A 44 -7.01 -2.97 5.54
C SER A 44 -7.98 -1.79 5.62
N SER A 45 -8.91 -1.70 4.67
CA SER A 45 -9.86 -0.58 4.57
C SER A 45 -11.22 -1.03 4.06
N THR A 46 -12.25 -0.24 4.32
CA THR A 46 -13.60 -0.44 3.78
C THR A 46 -13.67 -0.12 2.28
N GLU A 47 -14.58 -0.81 1.59
CA GLU A 47 -15.04 -0.46 0.25
C GLU A 47 -16.56 -0.65 0.12
N PRO A 48 -17.26 0.16 -0.71
CA PRO A 48 -16.80 1.34 -1.47
C PRO A 48 -16.59 2.61 -0.59
N PRO A 49 -16.15 3.76 -1.14
CA PRO A 49 -16.00 5.00 -0.35
C PRO A 49 -17.27 5.38 0.43
N PRO A 50 -17.14 6.07 1.59
CA PRO A 50 -15.93 6.70 2.15
C PRO A 50 -14.94 5.71 2.77
N TYR A 51 -13.67 5.82 2.39
CA TYR A 51 -12.61 4.89 2.78
C TYR A 51 -12.23 5.08 4.24
N MET A 52 -12.47 4.06 5.05
CA MET A 52 -12.08 4.01 6.45
C MET A 52 -11.06 2.89 6.64
N ILE A 53 -9.98 3.16 7.36
CA ILE A 53 -9.01 2.13 7.74
C ILE A 53 -9.63 1.25 8.82
N LEU A 54 -9.68 -0.07 8.60
CA LEU A 54 -10.20 -1.04 9.56
C LEU A 54 -9.12 -1.53 10.52
N ASN A 55 -7.93 -1.77 9.98
CA ASN A 55 -6.75 -2.22 10.71
C ASN A 55 -5.50 -1.73 9.95
N ASP A 56 -4.52 -1.18 10.65
CA ASP A 56 -3.26 -0.68 10.10
C ASP A 56 -2.07 -1.65 10.28
N ASN A 57 -2.35 -2.84 10.81
CA ASN A 57 -1.44 -3.96 11.06
C ASN A 57 -2.09 -5.30 10.67
N ALA A 58 -2.74 -5.35 9.50
CA ALA A 58 -3.29 -6.56 8.92
C ALA A 58 -2.18 -7.30 8.15
N SER A 59 -1.74 -8.45 8.65
CA SER A 59 -0.77 -9.29 7.93
C SER A 59 -1.31 -9.68 6.55
N LYS A 60 -0.46 -9.54 5.54
CA LYS A 60 -0.78 -9.84 4.13
C LYS A 60 0.09 -10.94 3.55
N THR A 61 0.74 -11.70 4.40
CA THR A 61 1.60 -12.82 4.03
C THR A 61 1.12 -14.10 4.70
N TYR A 62 1.32 -15.24 4.05
CA TYR A 62 0.87 -16.53 4.56
C TYR A 62 1.84 -17.64 4.15
N ALA A 63 2.52 -18.26 5.12
CA ALA A 63 3.45 -19.35 4.85
C ALA A 63 2.70 -20.66 4.54
N ILE A 64 2.84 -21.15 3.30
CA ILE A 64 2.30 -22.43 2.84
C ILE A 64 3.23 -23.57 3.27
N SER A 65 4.54 -23.44 3.03
CA SER A 65 5.57 -24.38 3.45
C SER A 65 6.77 -23.63 4.05
N THR A 66 7.89 -24.32 4.30
CA THR A 66 9.14 -23.72 4.79
C THR A 66 9.76 -22.73 3.81
N ASN A 67 9.48 -22.85 2.51
CA ASN A 67 10.09 -22.04 1.45
C ASN A 67 9.06 -21.52 0.41
N VAL A 68 7.77 -21.64 0.70
CA VAL A 68 6.67 -21.10 -0.13
C VAL A 68 5.79 -20.17 0.68
N LEU A 69 5.73 -18.91 0.22
CA LEU A 69 4.95 -17.83 0.78
C LEU A 69 3.81 -17.45 -0.17
N ALA A 70 2.64 -17.17 0.39
CA ALA A 70 1.53 -16.55 -0.32
C ALA A 70 1.29 -15.12 0.16
N THR A 71 0.66 -14.29 -0.68
CA THR A 71 0.24 -12.93 -0.28
C THR A 71 -1.27 -12.76 -0.33
N ILE A 72 -1.82 -11.92 0.54
CA ILE A 72 -3.26 -11.68 0.63
C ILE A 72 -3.59 -10.28 0.11
N ALA A 73 -4.41 -10.20 -0.94
CA ALA A 73 -5.03 -8.97 -1.41
C ALA A 73 -6.52 -9.19 -1.67
N GLY A 74 -7.37 -8.20 -1.36
CA GLY A 74 -8.83 -8.32 -1.48
C GLY A 74 -9.48 -8.84 -0.20
N ASN A 75 -10.39 -9.81 -0.30
CA ASN A 75 -11.11 -10.37 0.85
C ASN A 75 -10.17 -11.26 1.70
N PRO A 76 -9.77 -10.83 2.91
CA PRO A 76 -8.75 -11.55 3.69
C PRO A 76 -9.26 -12.89 4.22
N ASP A 77 -10.54 -13.00 4.60
CA ASP A 77 -11.11 -14.21 5.19
C ASP A 77 -11.21 -15.33 4.15
N LEU A 78 -11.71 -15.01 2.96
CA LEU A 78 -11.82 -15.96 1.86
C LEU A 78 -10.45 -16.39 1.36
N CYS A 79 -9.52 -15.45 1.20
CA CYS A 79 -8.15 -15.74 0.78
C CYS A 79 -7.44 -16.62 1.82
N SER A 80 -7.54 -16.30 3.11
CA SER A 80 -6.93 -17.09 4.19
C SER A 80 -7.50 -18.50 4.28
N THR A 81 -8.82 -18.66 4.09
CA THR A 81 -9.48 -19.98 4.08
C THR A 81 -8.96 -20.84 2.93
N MET A 82 -8.86 -20.27 1.73
CA MET A 82 -8.27 -20.94 0.57
C MET A 82 -6.81 -21.33 0.84
N LEU A 83 -5.98 -20.41 1.33
CA LEU A 83 -4.56 -20.67 1.59
C LEU A 83 -4.34 -21.70 2.71
N ALA A 84 -5.22 -21.75 3.71
CA ALA A 84 -5.22 -22.79 4.73
C ALA A 84 -5.52 -24.18 4.15
N HIS A 85 -6.51 -24.27 3.24
CA HIS A 85 -6.80 -25.50 2.52
C HIS A 85 -5.60 -25.95 1.66
N VAL A 86 -5.03 -25.06 0.85
CA VAL A 86 -3.85 -25.34 0.02
C VAL A 86 -2.68 -25.82 0.87
N LYS A 87 -2.40 -25.16 1.99
CA LYS A 87 -1.36 -25.57 2.94
C LYS A 87 -1.56 -26.99 3.45
N ALA A 88 -2.79 -27.35 3.84
CA ALA A 88 -3.10 -28.68 4.33
C ALA A 88 -2.87 -29.75 3.24
N THR A 89 -3.34 -29.50 2.02
CA THR A 89 -3.16 -30.39 0.87
C THR A 89 -1.68 -30.58 0.53
N VAL A 90 -0.92 -29.49 0.38
CA VAL A 90 0.52 -29.53 0.10
C VAL A 90 1.28 -30.28 1.21
N SER A 91 0.93 -30.04 2.47
CA SER A 91 1.58 -30.72 3.61
C SER A 91 1.30 -32.22 3.61
N GLN A 92 0.08 -32.63 3.29
CA GLN A 92 -0.30 -34.04 3.21
C GLN A 92 0.46 -34.77 2.10
N GLU A 93 0.59 -34.14 0.94
CA GLU A 93 1.29 -34.74 -0.20
C GLU A 93 2.82 -34.79 -0.05
N LEU A 94 3.40 -33.85 0.72
CA LEU A 94 4.81 -33.92 1.11
C LEU A 94 5.10 -35.08 2.07
N VAL A 95 4.17 -35.40 2.98
CA VAL A 95 4.34 -36.51 3.94
C VAL A 95 4.15 -37.88 3.29
N SER A 96 3.39 -37.97 2.19
CA SER A 96 3.13 -39.23 1.50
C SER A 96 4.24 -39.65 0.52
N ASP A 97 5.37 -38.95 0.47
CA ASP A 97 6.45 -39.08 -0.55
C ASP A 97 5.91 -39.00 -2.00
N GLN A 98 4.73 -38.41 -2.19
CA GLN A 98 4.11 -38.25 -3.52
C GLN A 98 4.61 -37.01 -4.25
N LEU A 99 5.28 -36.10 -3.54
CA LEU A 99 5.81 -34.87 -4.10
C LEU A 99 7.32 -34.78 -4.02
N ASP A 100 7.89 -34.34 -5.14
CA ASP A 100 9.22 -33.76 -5.16
C ASP A 100 9.19 -32.43 -4.40
N SER A 101 9.92 -32.35 -3.28
CA SER A 101 10.08 -31.13 -2.48
C SER A 101 10.60 -29.95 -3.30
N ASN A 102 11.20 -30.21 -4.47
CA ASN A 102 11.66 -29.18 -5.38
C ASN A 102 10.53 -28.52 -6.18
N ASN A 103 9.30 -29.03 -6.20
CA ASN A 103 8.20 -28.47 -7.02
C ASN A 103 7.07 -27.82 -6.20
N VAL A 104 7.24 -27.67 -4.88
CA VAL A 104 6.18 -27.26 -3.96
C VAL A 104 5.52 -25.93 -4.35
N VAL A 105 6.30 -24.95 -4.82
CA VAL A 105 5.77 -23.65 -5.25
C VAL A 105 4.81 -23.77 -6.46
N HIS A 106 5.11 -24.65 -7.42
CA HIS A 106 4.28 -24.89 -8.58
C HIS A 106 2.97 -25.59 -8.20
N ILE A 107 3.06 -26.57 -7.30
CA ILE A 107 1.91 -27.33 -6.81
C ILE A 107 0.98 -26.41 -6.00
N ALA A 108 1.54 -25.61 -5.11
CA ALA A 108 0.78 -24.61 -4.36
C ALA A 108 0.06 -23.63 -5.29
N ALA A 109 0.74 -23.12 -6.33
CA ALA A 109 0.13 -22.23 -7.32
C ALA A 109 -1.01 -22.91 -8.09
N ASN A 110 -0.85 -24.18 -8.49
CA ASN A 110 -1.89 -24.95 -9.16
C ASN A 110 -3.12 -25.16 -8.26
N TYR A 111 -2.92 -25.52 -7.00
CA TYR A 111 -4.03 -25.71 -6.06
C TYR A 111 -4.79 -24.41 -5.78
N VAL A 112 -4.08 -23.28 -5.65
CA VAL A 112 -4.73 -21.97 -5.54
C VAL A 112 -5.56 -21.66 -6.79
N HIS A 113 -5.00 -21.87 -7.98
CA HIS A 113 -5.72 -21.64 -9.24
C HIS A 113 -6.96 -22.53 -9.37
N GLU A 114 -6.88 -23.80 -8.96
CA GLU A 114 -8.02 -24.72 -8.94
C GLU A 114 -9.11 -24.24 -7.96
N CYS A 115 -8.73 -23.82 -6.75
CA CYS A 115 -9.67 -23.28 -5.76
C CYS A 115 -10.43 -22.07 -6.31
N VAL A 116 -9.72 -21.13 -6.96
CA VAL A 116 -10.32 -19.95 -7.61
C VAL A 116 -11.27 -20.38 -8.73
N THR A 117 -10.84 -21.30 -9.59
CA THR A 117 -11.64 -21.78 -10.73
C THR A 117 -12.92 -22.49 -10.27
N VAL A 118 -12.84 -23.33 -9.23
CA VAL A 118 -13.98 -24.00 -8.61
C VAL A 118 -14.94 -22.97 -8.01
N TRP A 119 -14.43 -22.00 -7.26
CA TRP A 119 -15.26 -20.96 -6.65
C TRP A 119 -16.02 -20.14 -7.70
N GLU A 120 -15.35 -19.70 -8.78
CA GLU A 120 -15.99 -18.91 -9.84
C GLU A 120 -17.01 -19.72 -10.64
N ARG A 121 -16.77 -21.01 -10.83
CA ARG A 121 -17.75 -21.93 -11.44
C ARG A 121 -19.00 -22.06 -10.56
N ASP A 122 -18.81 -22.18 -9.24
CA ASP A 122 -19.89 -22.40 -8.28
C ASP A 122 -20.62 -21.08 -7.92
N ASN A 123 -20.01 -19.92 -8.21
CA ASN A 123 -20.57 -18.58 -8.03
C ASN A 123 -20.69 -17.84 -9.37
N PRO A 124 -21.59 -18.28 -10.27
CA PRO A 124 -21.70 -17.71 -11.60
C PRO A 124 -22.03 -16.22 -11.52
N ASN A 125 -21.34 -15.42 -12.33
CA ASN A 125 -21.40 -13.93 -12.38
C ASN A 125 -20.65 -13.20 -11.26
N MET A 126 -19.91 -13.90 -10.41
CA MET A 126 -19.00 -13.28 -9.45
C MET A 126 -17.55 -13.62 -9.81
N HIS A 127 -16.64 -12.68 -9.59
CA HIS A 127 -15.21 -12.95 -9.59
C HIS A 127 -14.78 -13.28 -8.18
N PHE A 128 -13.81 -14.18 -8.04
CA PHE A 128 -13.23 -14.45 -6.73
C PHE A 128 -12.68 -13.12 -6.16
N PRO A 129 -13.12 -12.66 -4.97
CA PRO A 129 -12.88 -11.29 -4.52
C PRO A 129 -11.49 -11.10 -3.90
N SER A 130 -10.49 -11.87 -4.33
CA SER A 130 -9.13 -11.81 -3.79
C SER A 130 -8.09 -12.13 -4.84
N ALA A 131 -6.87 -11.65 -4.66
CA ALA A 131 -5.73 -12.04 -5.48
C ALA A 131 -4.57 -12.43 -4.57
N THR A 132 -3.69 -13.30 -5.07
CA THR A 132 -2.53 -13.77 -4.32
C THR A 132 -1.34 -13.93 -5.23
N GLN A 133 -0.15 -13.72 -4.67
CA GLN A 133 1.09 -14.19 -5.25
C GLN A 133 1.50 -15.46 -4.53
N ILE A 134 2.06 -16.45 -5.24
CA ILE A 134 2.71 -17.62 -4.65
C ILE A 134 4.18 -17.53 -5.02
N VAL A 135 5.02 -17.40 -4.00
CA VAL A 135 6.43 -17.09 -4.10
C VAL A 135 7.22 -18.19 -3.43
N GLY A 136 8.25 -18.71 -4.11
CA GLY A 136 9.11 -19.74 -3.54
C GLY A 136 10.22 -20.14 -4.48
N TRP A 137 10.85 -21.28 -4.17
CA TRP A 137 11.98 -21.81 -4.93
C TRP A 137 11.64 -23.17 -5.52
N CYS A 138 12.11 -23.40 -6.75
CA CYS A 138 12.00 -24.67 -7.45
C CYS A 138 13.33 -25.02 -8.11
N ASN A 139 13.91 -26.18 -7.78
CA ASN A 139 15.19 -26.64 -8.34
C ASN A 139 16.32 -25.60 -8.26
N GLY A 140 16.38 -24.83 -7.17
CA GLY A 140 17.35 -23.76 -6.97
C GLY A 140 17.05 -22.46 -7.73
N GLU A 141 15.93 -22.38 -8.44
CA GLU A 141 15.49 -21.19 -9.17
C GLU A 141 14.30 -20.51 -8.46
N PRO A 142 14.30 -19.17 -8.36
CA PRO A 142 13.17 -18.44 -7.79
C PRO A 142 11.96 -18.48 -8.73
N SER A 143 10.76 -18.62 -8.16
CA SER A 143 9.50 -18.72 -8.89
C SER A 143 8.43 -17.84 -8.24
N VAL A 144 7.78 -17.01 -9.04
CA VAL A 144 6.69 -16.13 -8.60
C VAL A 144 5.48 -16.30 -9.51
N TYR A 145 4.36 -16.69 -8.90
CA TYR A 145 3.07 -16.85 -9.54
C TYR A 145 2.11 -15.77 -9.08
N GLY A 146 1.73 -14.87 -9.96
CA GLY A 146 0.57 -14.01 -9.76
C GLY A 146 -0.69 -14.75 -10.16
N ILE A 147 -1.62 -14.93 -9.23
CA ILE A 147 -2.94 -15.51 -9.50
C ILE A 147 -3.95 -14.39 -9.33
N GLN A 148 -4.42 -13.88 -10.48
CA GLN A 148 -5.36 -12.78 -10.54
C GLN A 148 -6.72 -13.26 -11.04
N CYS A 149 -7.77 -12.68 -10.47
CA CYS A 149 -9.13 -12.91 -10.89
C CYS A 149 -9.38 -12.17 -12.20
N ALA A 150 -9.49 -12.97 -13.25
CA ALA A 150 -9.87 -12.55 -14.59
C ALA A 150 -10.87 -13.59 -15.12
N ASN A 151 -11.52 -13.32 -16.25
CA ASN A 151 -12.34 -14.31 -16.94
C ASN A 151 -11.67 -14.69 -18.26
N PRO A 152 -10.97 -15.85 -18.35
CA PRO A 152 -10.73 -16.86 -17.31
C PRO A 152 -9.62 -16.43 -16.30
N PRO A 153 -9.51 -17.09 -15.12
CA PRO A 153 -8.46 -16.78 -14.14
C PRO A 153 -7.08 -16.81 -14.78
N GLN A 154 -6.28 -15.78 -14.54
CA GLN A 154 -4.98 -15.64 -15.15
C GLN A 154 -3.89 -16.03 -14.15
N VAL A 155 -3.02 -16.93 -14.60
CA VAL A 155 -1.77 -17.26 -13.93
C VAL A 155 -0.65 -16.57 -14.69
N THR A 156 -0.03 -15.59 -14.07
CA THR A 156 1.20 -14.97 -14.56
C THR A 156 2.37 -15.61 -13.84
N HIS A 157 3.30 -16.22 -14.58
CA HIS A 157 4.53 -16.78 -14.04
C HIS A 157 5.71 -15.91 -14.46
N GLU A 158 6.43 -15.38 -13.48
CA GLU A 158 7.61 -14.57 -13.67
C GLU A 158 8.83 -15.30 -13.09
N HIS A 159 9.82 -15.54 -13.95
CA HIS A 159 11.19 -15.87 -13.56
C HIS A 159 12.08 -14.60 -13.48
N GLY A 160 11.46 -13.42 -13.61
CA GLY A 160 12.11 -12.12 -13.76
C GLY A 160 12.41 -11.44 -12.43
N SER A 161 12.89 -10.20 -12.49
CA SER A 161 13.57 -9.53 -11.36
C SER A 161 12.65 -8.84 -10.36
N GLY A 162 11.34 -8.82 -10.61
CA GLY A 162 10.32 -8.47 -9.62
C GLY A 162 8.91 -8.34 -10.19
N PHE A 163 7.91 -8.40 -9.32
CA PHE A 163 6.49 -8.47 -9.66
C PHE A 163 5.69 -7.61 -8.68
N VAL A 164 4.77 -6.77 -9.17
CA VAL A 164 3.95 -5.88 -8.33
C VAL A 164 2.48 -6.19 -8.54
N HIS A 165 1.70 -6.18 -7.46
CA HIS A 165 0.26 -6.39 -7.52
C HIS A 165 -0.52 -5.49 -6.57
N GLY A 166 -1.79 -5.28 -6.90
CA GLY A 166 -2.77 -4.54 -6.12
C GLY A 166 -2.86 -3.05 -6.48
N SER A 167 -3.64 -2.30 -5.71
CA SER A 167 -3.96 -0.88 -5.95
C SER A 167 -2.74 0.04 -6.10
N GLY A 168 -1.60 -0.31 -5.48
CA GLY A 168 -0.36 0.46 -5.57
C GLY A 168 0.52 0.20 -6.77
N GLU A 169 0.15 -0.71 -7.65
CA GLU A 169 0.99 -1.15 -8.76
C GLU A 169 1.51 0.03 -9.59
N LYS A 170 0.61 0.94 -9.99
CA LYS A 170 0.98 2.12 -10.78
C LYS A 170 1.95 3.03 -10.01
N SER A 171 1.71 3.25 -8.72
CA SER A 171 2.54 4.11 -7.89
C SER A 171 3.94 3.54 -7.68
N VAL A 172 4.05 2.21 -7.50
CA VAL A 172 5.33 1.50 -7.48
C VAL A 172 6.05 1.59 -8.83
N GLN A 173 5.34 1.38 -9.94
CA GLN A 173 5.94 1.53 -11.27
C GLN A 173 6.46 2.97 -11.52
N ASP A 174 5.72 3.98 -11.05
CA ASP A 174 6.12 5.37 -11.19
C ASP A 174 7.30 5.74 -10.29
N TYR A 175 7.40 5.16 -9.08
CA TYR A 175 8.58 5.23 -8.23
C TYR A 175 9.82 4.75 -9.00
N TYR A 176 9.74 3.58 -9.60
CA TYR A 176 10.87 3.06 -10.37
C TYR A 176 11.14 3.86 -11.64
N LYS A 177 10.15 4.44 -12.32
CA LYS A 177 10.44 5.29 -13.50
C LYS A 177 11.23 6.55 -13.13
N LYS A 178 10.94 7.14 -11.96
CA LYS A 178 11.45 8.46 -11.57
C LYS A 178 12.73 8.40 -10.75
N GLU A 179 12.74 7.56 -9.72
CA GLU A 179 13.74 7.62 -8.66
C GLU A 179 14.79 6.52 -8.79
N ASP A 180 14.39 5.37 -9.35
CA ASP A 180 15.29 4.24 -9.54
C ASP A 180 14.86 3.42 -10.78
N PRO A 181 15.25 3.82 -12.01
CA PRO A 181 14.86 3.14 -13.24
C PRO A 181 15.13 1.65 -13.08
N MET A 182 14.05 0.87 -13.01
CA MET A 182 14.01 -0.50 -12.48
C MET A 182 15.32 -1.26 -12.67
N PRO A 183 15.81 -1.99 -11.63
CA PRO A 183 17.00 -2.83 -11.75
C PRO A 183 16.87 -3.95 -12.80
N TYR A 184 15.69 -4.10 -13.43
CA TYR A 184 15.26 -5.24 -14.24
C TYR A 184 15.78 -5.32 -15.68
N LYS A 185 16.73 -4.46 -16.06
CA LYS A 185 17.43 -4.65 -17.33
C LYS A 185 18.61 -5.59 -17.13
N ARG A 186 18.58 -6.75 -17.80
CA ARG A 186 19.75 -7.64 -17.98
C ARG A 186 21.00 -6.79 -18.24
N GLY A 187 22.03 -6.96 -17.42
CA GLY A 187 23.33 -6.26 -17.54
C GLY A 187 23.56 -5.07 -16.60
N ARG A 188 22.67 -4.77 -15.65
CA ARG A 188 22.99 -3.83 -14.56
C ARG A 188 23.77 -4.50 -13.42
N PRO A 189 24.59 -3.74 -12.67
CA PRO A 189 25.27 -4.25 -11.48
C PRO A 189 24.26 -4.84 -10.51
N ARG A 190 24.56 -6.04 -9.97
CA ARG A 190 23.75 -6.66 -8.93
C ARG A 190 23.76 -5.78 -7.68
N ARG A 191 22.58 -5.58 -7.11
CA ARG A 191 22.40 -4.89 -5.82
C ARG A 191 22.55 -5.89 -4.69
N SER A 192 22.98 -5.41 -3.53
CA SER A 192 23.02 -6.24 -2.33
C SER A 192 21.62 -6.56 -1.83
N ASP A 193 21.48 -7.67 -1.11
CA ASP A 193 20.26 -8.09 -0.40
C ASP A 193 19.64 -6.95 0.43
N ILE A 194 20.47 -6.26 1.22
CA ILE A 194 20.05 -5.11 2.05
C ILE A 194 19.48 -3.97 1.19
N GLU A 195 20.14 -3.69 0.07
CA GLU A 195 19.72 -2.63 -0.84
C GLU A 195 18.38 -2.96 -1.51
N LEU A 196 18.18 -4.23 -1.92
CA LEU A 196 16.91 -4.70 -2.48
C LEU A 196 15.77 -4.58 -1.47
N ALA A 197 15.97 -5.00 -0.23
CA ALA A 197 14.98 -4.88 0.84
C ALA A 197 14.58 -3.40 1.04
N GLN A 198 15.55 -2.50 1.10
CA GLN A 198 15.32 -1.08 1.31
C GLN A 198 14.60 -0.42 0.13
N ILE A 199 14.95 -0.78 -1.11
CA ILE A 199 14.23 -0.34 -2.32
C ILE A 199 12.78 -0.79 -2.28
N GLY A 200 12.54 -2.04 -1.90
CA GLY A 200 11.19 -2.59 -1.80
C GLY A 200 10.33 -1.83 -0.78
N LYS A 201 10.87 -1.59 0.42
CA LYS A 201 10.21 -0.79 1.46
C LYS A 201 9.91 0.63 0.97
N ARG A 202 10.88 1.31 0.34
CA ARG A 202 10.70 2.66 -0.22
C ARG A 202 9.61 2.70 -1.28
N ALA A 203 9.56 1.70 -2.17
CA ALA A 203 8.55 1.63 -3.21
C ALA A 203 7.12 1.48 -2.63
N VAL A 204 6.94 0.64 -1.61
CA VAL A 204 5.65 0.49 -0.92
C VAL A 204 5.27 1.74 -0.13
N VAL A 205 6.22 2.40 0.53
CA VAL A 205 6.01 3.68 1.20
C VAL A 205 5.63 4.79 0.21
N PHE A 206 6.30 4.82 -0.95
CA PHE A 206 5.93 5.73 -2.03
C PHE A 206 4.48 5.47 -2.50
N SER A 207 4.09 4.20 -2.62
CA SER A 207 2.69 3.84 -2.89
C SER A 207 1.74 4.36 -1.82
N ALA A 208 2.06 4.21 -0.53
CA ALA A 208 1.22 4.73 0.57
C ALA A 208 1.04 6.25 0.56
N LEU A 209 2.03 7.01 0.06
CA LEU A 209 1.90 8.45 -0.14
C LEU A 209 0.96 8.82 -1.30
N ASN A 210 0.75 7.91 -2.25
CA ASN A 210 -0.04 8.16 -3.46
C ASN A 210 -1.42 7.50 -3.45
N GLU A 211 -1.58 6.40 -2.70
CA GLU A 211 -2.76 5.56 -2.73
C GLU A 211 -3.45 5.53 -1.36
N ARG A 212 -4.74 5.86 -1.35
CA ARG A 212 -5.60 5.84 -0.15
C ARG A 212 -5.72 4.45 0.51
N TYR A 213 -5.46 3.39 -0.25
CA TYR A 213 -5.62 2.00 0.16
C TYR A 213 -4.34 1.35 0.70
N THR A 214 -3.21 2.04 0.54
CA THR A 214 -1.91 1.54 0.99
C THR A 214 -1.49 2.34 2.20
N GLY A 215 -1.10 1.67 3.28
CA GLY A 215 -0.63 2.40 4.44
C GLY A 215 -0.42 1.58 5.70
N GLY A 216 -0.45 2.24 6.86
CA GLY A 216 -0.18 1.61 8.14
C GLY A 216 1.30 1.25 8.24
N ARG A 217 1.60 -0.04 8.14
CA ARG A 217 2.97 -0.54 8.23
C ARG A 217 3.43 -1.13 6.90
N VAL A 218 4.73 -1.30 6.75
CA VAL A 218 5.36 -2.03 5.66
C VAL A 218 6.07 -3.25 6.23
N CYS A 219 5.71 -4.42 5.73
CA CYS A 219 6.31 -5.69 6.09
C CYS A 219 7.18 -6.19 4.94
N SER A 220 8.35 -6.72 5.28
CA SER A 220 9.27 -7.35 4.35
C SER A 220 9.53 -8.79 4.80
N VAL A 221 9.39 -9.73 3.88
CA VAL A 221 9.62 -11.15 4.10
C VAL A 221 10.68 -11.62 3.12
N GLU A 222 11.72 -12.26 3.64
CA GLU A 222 12.73 -12.97 2.87
C GLU A 222 12.30 -14.41 2.64
N VAL A 223 12.22 -14.82 1.38
CA VAL A 223 11.97 -16.21 0.99
C VAL A 223 13.26 -16.76 0.38
N ARG A 224 13.91 -17.68 1.08
CA ARG A 224 15.13 -18.38 0.68
C ARG A 224 14.80 -19.82 0.28
N PRO A 225 15.71 -20.56 -0.38
CA PRO A 225 15.45 -21.93 -0.82
C PRO A 225 15.00 -22.89 0.29
N ASP A 226 15.46 -22.65 1.52
CA ASP A 226 15.29 -23.52 2.68
C ASP A 226 14.43 -22.91 3.80
N MET A 227 14.15 -21.61 3.75
CA MET A 227 13.45 -20.91 4.84
C MET A 227 12.68 -19.67 4.40
N ILE A 228 11.72 -19.27 5.23
CA ILE A 228 11.06 -17.96 5.20
C ILE A 228 11.49 -17.20 6.46
N HIS A 229 11.98 -15.98 6.30
CA HIS A 229 12.33 -15.08 7.39
C HIS A 229 11.52 -13.79 7.28
N GLU A 230 10.68 -13.52 8.27
CA GLU A 230 10.01 -12.22 8.37
C GLU A 230 11.00 -11.19 8.94
N SER A 231 11.46 -10.26 8.10
CA SER A 231 12.39 -9.19 8.49
C SER A 231 11.74 -8.13 9.40
N GLY A 232 10.47 -8.31 9.77
CA GLY A 232 9.68 -7.43 10.63
C GLY A 232 8.84 -6.41 9.87
N SER A 233 7.89 -5.84 10.60
CA SER A 233 6.98 -4.79 10.12
C SER A 233 7.33 -3.44 10.72
N GLU A 234 7.45 -2.42 9.89
CA GLU A 234 7.80 -1.05 10.28
C GLU A 234 6.66 -0.09 9.95
N GLU A 235 6.38 0.87 10.82
CA GLU A 235 5.44 1.94 10.49
C GLU A 235 5.94 2.74 9.29
N ILE A 236 5.03 3.18 8.43
CA ILE A 236 5.41 3.96 7.25
C ILE A 236 6.10 5.26 7.65
N LEU A 237 5.68 5.90 8.74
CA LEU A 237 6.35 7.08 9.27
C LEU A 237 7.79 6.78 9.68
N LYS A 238 8.08 5.56 10.16
CA LYS A 238 9.44 5.16 10.56
C LYS A 238 10.33 5.06 9.33
N VAL A 239 9.85 4.43 8.26
CA VAL A 239 10.60 4.36 7.01
C VAL A 239 10.78 5.75 6.39
N LEU A 240 9.75 6.61 6.41
CA LEU A 240 9.87 8.00 5.96
C LEU A 240 10.89 8.81 6.77
N HIS A 241 11.02 8.54 8.08
CA HIS A 241 12.02 9.18 8.93
C HIS A 241 13.44 8.71 8.60
N ASP A 242 13.62 7.38 8.56
CA ASP A 242 14.93 6.75 8.38
C ASP A 242 15.48 7.04 6.97
N ASP A 243 14.60 7.08 5.96
CA ASP A 243 14.92 7.43 4.57
C ASP A 243 14.50 8.85 4.17
N TYR A 244 14.40 9.79 5.12
CA TYR A 244 13.92 11.14 4.84
C TYR A 244 14.68 11.84 3.72
N ASP A 245 16.01 11.73 3.68
CA ASP A 245 16.81 12.42 2.66
C ASP A 245 16.49 11.95 1.23
N TYR A 246 16.03 10.71 1.10
CA TYR A 246 15.53 10.16 -0.15
C TYR A 246 14.17 10.78 -0.51
N PHE A 247 13.25 10.85 0.46
CA PHE A 247 11.90 11.34 0.23
C PHE A 247 11.74 12.87 0.28
N LYS A 248 12.73 13.64 0.76
CA LYS A 248 12.57 15.07 1.12
C LYS A 248 11.98 15.94 0.00
N THR A 249 12.43 15.72 -1.24
CA THR A 249 11.95 16.50 -2.39
C THR A 249 10.49 16.18 -2.64
N TYR A 250 10.14 14.89 -2.62
CA TYR A 250 8.77 14.44 -2.79
C TYR A 250 7.86 14.90 -1.65
N LEU A 251 8.30 14.76 -0.40
CA LEU A 251 7.58 15.20 0.80
C LEU A 251 7.36 16.71 0.86
N SER A 252 8.15 17.52 0.13
CA SER A 252 7.96 18.97 0.11
C SER A 252 6.58 19.39 -0.43
N HIS A 253 5.91 18.51 -1.19
CA HIS A 253 4.56 18.70 -1.72
C HIS A 253 3.45 18.39 -0.71
N PHE A 254 3.80 17.94 0.51
CA PHE A 254 2.85 17.40 1.47
C PHE A 254 2.81 18.21 2.77
N LEU A 255 1.60 18.35 3.29
CA LEU A 255 1.35 18.68 4.69
C LEU A 255 0.82 17.46 5.44
N PHE A 256 1.26 17.30 6.68
CA PHE A 256 0.61 16.43 7.63
C PHE A 256 -0.50 17.18 8.35
N CYS A 257 -1.65 16.55 8.47
CA CYS A 257 -2.79 16.97 9.26
C CYS A 257 -3.04 15.92 10.35
N LEU A 258 -3.12 16.36 11.59
CA LEU A 258 -3.34 15.53 12.76
C LEU A 258 -4.65 15.93 13.43
N TYR A 259 -5.43 14.92 13.80
CA TYR A 259 -6.64 15.08 14.60
C TYR A 259 -6.69 14.02 15.67
N ARG A 260 -7.30 14.37 16.81
CA ARG A 260 -7.34 13.50 17.98
C ARG A 260 -8.51 12.54 17.91
N LYS A 261 -8.27 11.33 18.40
CA LYS A 261 -9.32 10.33 18.65
C LYS A 261 -10.33 10.77 19.70
N SER A 262 -9.92 11.63 20.63
CA SER A 262 -10.81 12.20 21.64
C SER A 262 -11.79 13.22 21.08
N ASP A 263 -11.40 13.90 19.99
CA ASP A 263 -12.23 14.94 19.36
C ASP A 263 -13.20 14.31 18.35
N PHE A 264 -12.81 13.19 17.74
CA PHE A 264 -13.61 12.49 16.74
C PHE A 264 -13.50 10.97 16.88
N GLU A 265 -14.65 10.31 16.93
CA GLU A 265 -14.70 8.89 16.64
C GLU A 265 -14.40 8.64 15.16
N TYR A 266 -13.51 7.69 14.87
CA TYR A 266 -13.10 7.35 13.51
C TYR A 266 -14.10 6.43 12.85
N THR A 267 -15.07 7.07 12.22
CA THR A 267 -16.15 6.43 11.48
C THR A 267 -16.07 6.84 10.01
N ILE A 268 -16.80 6.11 9.17
CA ILE A 268 -16.96 6.42 7.75
C ILE A 268 -17.51 7.84 7.55
N ASP A 269 -18.48 8.26 8.39
CA ASP A 269 -19.09 9.59 8.31
C ASP A 269 -18.12 10.69 8.71
N THR A 270 -17.32 10.46 9.76
CA THR A 270 -16.25 11.36 10.17
C THR A 270 -15.22 11.53 9.06
N GLU A 271 -14.80 10.45 8.41
CA GLU A 271 -13.83 10.51 7.29
C GLU A 271 -14.38 11.25 6.08
N ALA A 272 -15.66 11.06 5.76
CA ALA A 272 -16.34 11.79 4.69
C ALA A 272 -16.40 13.29 4.98
N MET A 273 -16.84 13.65 6.18
CA MET A 273 -16.92 15.03 6.67
C MET A 273 -15.55 15.69 6.67
N LEU A 274 -14.53 15.08 7.30
CA LEU A 274 -13.17 15.64 7.35
C LEU A 274 -12.60 15.85 5.95
N SER A 275 -12.78 14.89 5.06
CA SER A 275 -12.31 15.02 3.67
C SER A 275 -12.98 16.19 2.96
N GLN A 276 -14.31 16.35 3.11
CA GLN A 276 -15.04 17.48 2.53
C GLN A 276 -14.59 18.83 3.12
N VAL A 277 -14.44 18.92 4.44
CA VAL A 277 -14.04 20.14 5.13
C VAL A 277 -12.62 20.56 4.71
N ILE A 278 -11.69 19.61 4.65
CA ILE A 278 -10.31 19.83 4.19
C ILE A 278 -10.30 20.31 2.73
N HIS A 279 -11.03 19.63 1.83
CA HIS A 279 -11.10 20.05 0.43
C HIS A 279 -11.72 21.45 0.27
N THR A 280 -12.68 21.80 1.12
CA THR A 280 -13.29 23.14 1.13
C THR A 280 -12.31 24.21 1.62
N ARG A 281 -11.48 23.89 2.62
CA ARG A 281 -10.52 24.82 3.24
C ARG A 281 -9.34 25.17 2.34
N PHE A 282 -8.84 24.22 1.56
CA PHE A 282 -7.63 24.39 0.75
C PHE A 282 -8.00 24.56 -0.73
N THR A 283 -8.45 25.75 -1.08
CA THR A 283 -8.94 26.10 -2.42
C THR A 283 -7.86 26.10 -3.50
N SER A 284 -6.58 26.20 -3.11
CA SER A 284 -5.43 26.14 -4.03
C SER A 284 -5.22 24.76 -4.66
N GLY A 285 -6.03 23.78 -4.25
CA GLY A 285 -6.15 22.49 -4.92
C GLY A 285 -5.35 21.40 -4.23
N ILE A 286 -6.00 20.66 -3.35
CA ILE A 286 -5.47 19.39 -2.85
C ILE A 286 -5.65 18.32 -3.94
N GLN A 287 -4.54 17.73 -4.37
CA GLN A 287 -4.56 16.61 -5.32
C GLN A 287 -5.03 15.32 -4.65
N ARG A 288 -4.59 15.09 -3.41
CA ARG A 288 -4.92 13.90 -2.62
C ARG A 288 -4.99 14.20 -1.13
N SER A 289 -5.93 13.55 -0.45
CA SER A 289 -6.08 13.62 0.99
C SER A 289 -6.49 12.26 1.53
N HIS A 290 -5.66 11.66 2.37
CA HIS A 290 -5.98 10.38 3.02
C HIS A 290 -5.17 10.18 4.29
N VAL A 291 -5.71 9.39 5.21
CA VAL A 291 -5.00 8.94 6.41
C VAL A 291 -3.86 8.04 5.98
N ILE A 292 -2.65 8.26 6.50
CA ILE A 292 -1.47 7.41 6.27
C ILE A 292 -1.18 6.48 7.45
N GLN A 293 -1.47 6.93 8.67
CA GLN A 293 -1.22 6.20 9.90
C GLN A 293 -2.33 6.45 10.94
N ILE A 294 -2.68 5.39 11.67
CA ILE A 294 -3.48 5.49 12.90
C ILE A 294 -2.53 5.26 14.08
N LYS A 295 -2.60 6.12 15.08
CA LYS A 295 -1.86 6.01 16.35
C LYS A 295 -2.83 5.85 17.50
N GLU A 296 -2.35 5.55 18.70
CA GLU A 296 -3.21 5.35 19.87
C GLU A 296 -4.12 6.57 20.13
N LYS A 297 -3.56 7.78 20.04
CA LYS A 297 -4.26 9.04 20.35
C LYS A 297 -4.63 9.90 19.12
N TYR A 298 -3.99 9.65 17.98
CA TYR A 298 -4.06 10.53 16.82
C TYR A 298 -4.29 9.77 15.52
N PHE A 299 -4.86 10.47 14.55
CA PHE A 299 -4.83 10.10 13.14
C PHE A 299 -3.89 11.03 12.41
N ILE A 300 -3.12 10.48 11.47
CA ILE A 300 -2.17 11.25 10.68
C ILE A 300 -2.60 11.15 9.22
N ARG A 301 -3.01 12.28 8.67
CA ARG A 301 -3.46 12.45 7.29
C ARG A 301 -2.42 13.22 6.50
N ILE A 302 -2.22 12.83 5.26
CA ILE A 302 -1.41 13.58 4.30
C ILE A 302 -2.30 14.39 3.39
N LEU A 303 -1.86 15.61 3.09
CA LEU A 303 -2.47 16.52 2.11
C LEU A 303 -1.43 16.78 1.02
N GLN A 304 -1.70 16.31 -0.20
CA GLN A 304 -0.80 16.50 -1.33
C GLN A 304 -1.21 17.73 -2.15
N PHE A 305 -0.25 18.61 -2.39
CA PHE A 305 -0.39 19.81 -3.22
C PHE A 305 0.31 19.62 -4.58
N PRO A 306 0.00 20.46 -5.59
CA PRO A 306 0.60 20.35 -6.92
C PRO A 306 2.12 20.47 -6.90
N ASP A 307 2.64 21.36 -6.05
CA ASP A 307 4.06 21.56 -5.83
C ASP A 307 4.35 21.99 -4.38
N GLY A 308 5.65 22.02 -4.05
CA GLY A 308 6.10 22.37 -2.71
C GLY A 308 5.99 23.86 -2.35
N GLU A 309 5.84 24.78 -3.30
CA GLU A 309 5.60 26.19 -2.98
C GLU A 309 4.15 26.39 -2.53
N VAL A 310 3.18 25.78 -3.23
CA VAL A 310 1.78 25.78 -2.80
C VAL A 310 1.62 25.18 -1.40
N ALA A 311 2.28 24.05 -1.12
CA ALA A 311 2.24 23.44 0.21
C ALA A 311 2.79 24.38 1.31
N LYS A 312 3.88 25.10 1.02
CA LYS A 312 4.47 26.08 1.95
C LYS A 312 3.54 27.27 2.17
N GLU A 313 2.97 27.83 1.11
CA GLU A 313 2.05 28.97 1.19
C GLU A 313 0.83 28.62 2.06
N GLU A 314 0.21 27.47 1.81
CA GLU A 314 -0.92 26.98 2.59
C GLU A 314 -0.55 26.76 4.06
N PHE A 315 0.63 26.20 4.34
CA PHE A 315 1.12 26.07 5.71
C PHE A 315 1.35 27.43 6.39
N GLN A 316 1.87 28.43 5.68
CA GLN A 316 2.02 29.78 6.24
C GLN A 316 0.67 30.47 6.49
N ALA A 317 -0.32 30.23 5.64
CA ALA A 317 -1.68 30.73 5.85
C ALA A 317 -2.28 30.13 7.12
N VAL A 318 -2.23 28.80 7.29
CA VAL A 318 -2.65 28.09 8.51
C VAL A 318 -1.92 28.62 9.75
N LYS A 319 -0.61 28.81 9.66
CA LYS A 319 0.20 29.36 10.77
C LYS A 319 -0.17 30.79 11.13
N SER A 320 -0.54 31.61 10.15
CA SER A 320 -0.93 33.01 10.36
C SER A 320 -2.30 33.10 11.03
N GLU A 321 -3.24 32.28 10.58
CA GLU A 321 -4.57 32.13 11.19
C GLU A 321 -4.48 31.65 12.64
N TRP A 322 -3.71 30.59 12.88
CA TRP A 322 -3.43 30.08 14.23
C TRP A 322 -2.89 31.17 15.18
N LYS A 323 -1.92 31.98 14.72
CA LYS A 323 -1.37 33.09 15.52
C LYS A 323 -2.41 34.14 15.86
N GLN A 324 -3.35 34.40 14.96
CA GLN A 324 -4.47 35.31 15.24
C GLN A 324 -5.38 34.72 16.31
N GLN A 325 -5.69 33.42 16.24
CA GLN A 325 -6.53 32.71 17.23
C GLN A 325 -5.89 32.68 18.63
N LEU A 326 -4.57 32.51 18.75
CA LEU A 326 -3.87 32.56 20.04
C LEU A 326 -4.03 33.91 20.76
N GLY A 327 -4.20 35.01 20.02
CA GLY A 327 -4.48 36.33 20.59
C GLY A 327 -5.83 36.43 21.32
N TYR A 328 -6.73 35.46 21.12
CA TYR A 328 -8.08 35.40 21.71
C TYR A 328 -8.22 34.40 22.86
N GLY A 329 -7.13 33.78 23.31
CA GLY A 329 -7.08 33.10 24.62
C GLY A 329 -7.74 31.72 24.69
N HIS A 330 -7.57 30.85 23.68
CA HIS A 330 -8.11 29.49 23.72
C HIS A 330 -7.13 28.41 24.24
N THR A 331 -7.55 27.82 25.36
CA THR A 331 -7.38 26.46 25.90
C THR A 331 -6.02 25.73 25.77
N GLN A 332 -5.30 25.71 26.89
CA GLN A 332 -4.24 24.74 27.20
C GLN A 332 -4.87 23.38 27.50
N ASP A 333 -5.02 22.53 26.50
CA ASP A 333 -5.48 21.16 26.72
C ASP A 333 -4.33 20.30 27.27
N VAL A 334 -4.45 19.84 28.52
CA VAL A 334 -3.37 19.25 29.33
C VAL A 334 -2.88 17.89 28.81
N ASP A 335 -3.65 17.24 27.93
CA ASP A 335 -3.36 15.89 27.44
C ASP A 335 -2.66 15.84 26.06
N VAL A 336 -2.38 16.99 25.45
CA VAL A 336 -1.67 17.05 24.15
C VAL A 336 -0.17 17.14 24.36
N HIS A 337 0.63 16.37 23.62
CA HIS A 337 2.10 16.43 23.70
C HIS A 337 2.60 17.89 23.50
N PRO A 338 3.51 18.43 24.35
CA PRO A 338 3.89 19.85 24.32
C PRO A 338 4.37 20.34 22.95
N HIS A 339 5.09 19.49 22.21
CA HIS A 339 5.53 19.83 20.86
C HIS A 339 4.39 19.92 19.85
N ILE A 340 3.32 19.11 19.97
CA ILE A 340 2.12 19.25 19.12
C ILE A 340 1.41 20.57 19.44
N ARG A 341 1.32 20.97 20.73
CA ARG A 341 0.68 22.25 21.11
C ARG A 341 1.35 23.46 20.47
N SER A 342 2.64 23.35 20.15
CA SER A 342 3.42 24.39 19.49
C SER A 342 3.28 24.40 17.96
N LEU A 343 2.52 23.46 17.38
CA LEU A 343 2.26 23.41 15.95
C LEU A 343 1.04 24.26 15.58
N PRO A 344 1.02 24.79 14.34
CA PRO A 344 -0.17 25.44 13.81
C PRO A 344 -1.39 24.54 13.89
N TRP A 345 -2.48 25.07 14.45
CA TRP A 345 -3.78 24.42 14.44
C TRP A 345 -4.86 25.42 14.05
N ILE A 346 -5.94 24.91 13.48
CA ILE A 346 -7.14 25.69 13.20
C ILE A 346 -8.35 24.92 13.68
N GLU A 347 -9.30 25.64 14.26
CA GLU A 347 -10.64 25.14 14.51
C GLU A 347 -11.51 25.48 13.30
N LEU A 348 -12.17 24.47 12.75
CA LEU A 348 -13.14 24.67 11.68
C LEU A 348 -14.53 24.58 12.29
N HIS A 349 -15.37 25.58 12.06
CA HIS A 349 -16.74 25.62 12.61
C HIS A 349 -17.56 24.37 12.22
N GLN A 350 -17.30 23.84 11.02
CA GLN A 350 -17.90 22.60 10.51
C GLN A 350 -17.53 21.36 11.36
N LEU A 351 -16.48 21.46 12.17
CA LEU A 351 -15.99 20.42 13.08
C LEU A 351 -16.30 20.75 14.54
N GLN A 352 -17.28 21.61 14.80
CA GLN A 352 -17.74 21.96 16.16
C GLN A 352 -16.62 22.49 17.08
N GLY A 353 -15.60 23.13 16.51
CA GLY A 353 -14.46 23.68 17.28
C GLY A 353 -13.36 22.67 17.60
N ALA A 354 -13.40 21.45 17.06
CA ALA A 354 -12.30 20.52 17.22
C ALA A 354 -11.06 20.96 16.38
N PRO A 355 -9.86 21.03 16.98
CA PRO A 355 -8.68 21.54 16.31
C PRO A 355 -8.07 20.51 15.36
N LEU A 356 -7.73 20.96 14.16
CA LEU A 356 -6.87 20.23 13.23
C LEU A 356 -5.46 20.80 13.31
N VAL A 357 -4.47 19.96 13.62
CA VAL A 357 -3.06 20.36 13.72
C VAL A 357 -2.35 20.11 12.41
N PHE A 358 -1.54 21.05 11.95
CA PHE A 358 -0.82 20.97 10.69
C PHE A 358 0.69 21.04 10.88
N ALA A 359 1.41 20.27 10.07
CA ALA A 359 2.86 20.33 10.00
C ALA A 359 3.33 20.14 8.55
N MET A 360 4.45 20.77 8.22
CA MET A 360 5.20 20.41 7.01
C MET A 360 5.70 18.96 7.11
N ALA A 361 5.77 18.22 6.00
CA ALA A 361 6.32 16.86 6.02
C ALA A 361 7.87 16.85 6.09
N THR A 362 8.42 17.31 7.21
CA THR A 362 9.88 17.36 7.46
C THR A 362 10.32 16.25 8.42
N LYS A 363 11.61 15.87 8.40
CA LYS A 363 12.18 14.86 9.31
C LYS A 363 11.86 15.13 10.78
N LYS A 364 11.96 16.40 11.19
CA LYS A 364 11.66 16.84 12.56
C LYS A 364 10.22 16.50 12.96
N TYR A 365 9.25 16.76 12.09
CA TYR A 365 7.84 16.52 12.40
C TYR A 365 7.46 15.05 12.26
N ILE A 366 8.07 14.31 11.33
CA ILE A 366 7.91 12.86 11.27
C ILE A 366 8.43 12.21 12.56
N SER A 367 9.62 12.59 13.02
CA SER A 367 10.17 12.13 14.30
C SER A 367 9.22 12.44 15.46
N LEU A 368 8.70 13.67 15.51
CA LEU A 368 7.71 14.02 16.53
C LEU A 368 6.49 13.10 16.51
N PHE A 369 5.99 12.75 15.32
CA PHE A 369 4.78 11.91 15.18
C PHE A 369 5.01 10.43 15.43
N LEU A 370 6.26 9.97 15.37
CA LEU A 370 6.63 8.63 15.79
C LEU A 370 6.57 8.47 17.31
N ASP A 371 6.85 9.55 18.05
CA ASP A 371 6.88 9.58 19.51
C ASP A 371 5.49 9.80 20.15
N LEU A 372 4.43 9.92 19.34
CA LEU A 372 3.03 10.07 19.76
C LEU A 372 2.28 8.73 19.80
#